data_AF-A0A949FZV9-F1
#
_entry.id   AF-A0A949FZV9-F1
#
_cell.length_a   1.000
_cell.length_b   1.000
_cell.length_c   1.000
_cell.angle_alpha   90.00
_cell.angle_beta   90.00
_cell.angle_gamma   90.00
#
_symmetry.space_group_name_H-M   'P 1'
#
loop_
_entity.id
_entity.type
_entity.pdbx_description
1 polymer ?
#
loop_
_entity_poly.entity_id
_entity_poly.type
_entity_poly.pdbx_seq_one_letter_code
_entity_poly.pdbx_strand_id
1 'polypeptide(L)'
;MSCSQFASMIAMAATAAMGFAAEAPTVARRLPPPGLPAQELAAQLEPVSREKWAAIPTRITNLRRQLGSTRFPDAATRADVEVLVKAVEFALEGDEWWQPGDLNHAAWAIDEATARLESVARGEFPWRTARGRSVHGFRSALDGSVQPYAVWIPEGLDLTKPAPLWIWLHGRGEKETDLHFLHRRAHKEPEFRPDDAIVLMPFGRYCNGWKGPGMADVFEARDAACDLHAVDPDRIVLAGFSMGGAGAWQIGAR
;
A
#
# COMPACT_ATOMS: atom_id res chain seq x y z
N MET A 1 42.43 -52.00 50.76
CA MET A 1 43.65 -51.51 51.46
C MET A 1 44.58 -51.08 50.35
N SER A 2 45.09 -49.86 50.18
CA SER A 2 45.44 -48.73 51.04
C SER A 2 45.45 -47.50 50.11
N CYS A 3 44.66 -46.44 50.36
CA CYS A 3 45.08 -45.23 51.07
C CYS A 3 46.47 -44.70 50.65
N SER A 4 46.50 -43.60 49.90
CA SER A 4 47.57 -42.60 49.94
C SER A 4 47.01 -41.26 49.47
N GLN A 5 47.12 -40.30 50.39
CA GLN A 5 46.66 -38.93 50.33
C GLN A 5 47.50 -38.14 49.31
N PHE A 6 46.87 -37.18 48.61
CA PHE A 6 47.57 -35.95 48.26
C PHE A 6 46.66 -34.76 48.54
N ALA A 7 47.23 -33.82 49.30
CA ALA A 7 46.60 -32.69 49.93
C ALA A 7 46.26 -31.56 48.95
N SER A 8 45.30 -30.75 49.39
CA SER A 8 44.81 -29.50 48.82
C SER A 8 45.88 -28.57 48.22
N MET A 9 45.55 -28.03 47.05
CA MET A 9 45.70 -26.60 46.76
C MET A 9 44.41 -26.11 46.10
N ILE A 10 43.53 -25.50 46.89
CA ILE A 10 42.44 -24.68 46.36
C ILE A 10 43.07 -23.33 45.99
N ALA A 11 43.35 -23.13 44.70
CA ALA A 11 43.59 -21.81 44.17
C ALA A 11 42.23 -21.12 44.00
N MET A 12 41.93 -20.16 44.88
CA MET A 12 40.85 -19.20 44.66
C MET A 12 41.23 -18.34 43.44
N ALA A 13 40.74 -18.72 42.26
CA ALA A 13 40.72 -17.82 41.12
C ALA A 13 39.71 -16.72 41.45
N ALA A 14 40.21 -15.50 41.67
CA ALA A 14 39.38 -14.32 41.76
C ALA A 14 38.61 -14.19 40.44
N THR A 15 37.30 -14.44 40.47
CA THR A 15 36.38 -14.08 39.40
C THR A 15 36.45 -12.56 39.25
N ALA A 16 37.20 -12.09 38.26
CA ALA A 16 37.03 -10.75 37.74
C ALA A 16 35.56 -10.64 37.31
N ALA A 17 34.80 -9.81 38.01
CA ALA A 17 33.47 -9.44 37.59
C ALA A 17 33.62 -8.73 36.23
N MET A 18 33.42 -9.48 35.15
CA MET A 18 33.18 -8.90 33.84
C MET A 18 31.93 -8.05 33.99
N GLY A 19 32.12 -6.73 34.05
CA GLY A 19 31.03 -5.78 34.03
C GLY A 19 30.14 -6.12 32.84
N PHE A 20 28.85 -6.36 33.12
CA PHE A 20 27.87 -6.58 32.08
C PHE A 20 27.98 -5.45 31.06
N ALA A 21 28.20 -5.83 29.80
CA ALA A 21 28.24 -4.91 28.68
C ALA A 21 27.02 -4.00 28.74
N ALA A 22 27.23 -2.69 28.54
CA ALA A 22 26.15 -1.72 28.47
C ALA A 22 25.04 -2.26 27.55
N GLU A 23 23.79 -2.28 28.05
CA GLU A 23 22.62 -2.64 27.25
C GLU A 23 22.65 -1.83 25.95
N ALA A 24 22.69 -2.54 24.82
CA ALA A 24 22.64 -1.89 23.52
C ALA A 24 21.37 -1.04 23.46
N PRO A 25 21.45 0.24 23.04
CA PRO A 25 20.28 1.10 22.99
C PRO A 25 19.21 0.42 22.12
N THR A 26 18.00 0.30 22.66
CA THR A 26 16.85 -0.18 21.90
C THR A 26 16.54 0.80 20.78
N VAL A 27 16.91 0.47 19.55
CA VAL A 27 16.47 1.21 18.37
C VAL A 27 15.04 0.78 18.08
N ALA A 28 14.08 1.64 18.41
CA ALA A 28 12.69 1.42 18.02
C ALA A 28 12.61 1.44 16.49
N ARG A 29 12.47 0.26 15.86
CA ARG A 29 12.30 0.15 14.41
C ARG A 29 10.88 0.64 14.05
N ARG A 30 10.78 1.85 13.51
CA ARG A 30 9.57 2.37 12.87
C ARG A 30 9.55 1.93 11.40
N LEU A 31 8.43 1.38 10.94
CA LEU A 31 8.17 1.09 9.54
C LEU A 31 6.85 1.76 9.13
N PRO A 32 6.81 2.57 8.06
CA PRO A 32 7.98 3.02 7.28
C PRO A 32 8.94 3.88 8.13
N PRO A 33 10.24 4.01 7.73
CA PRO A 33 11.15 4.92 8.40
C PRO A 33 10.65 6.35 8.27
N PRO A 34 10.84 7.22 9.29
CA PRO A 34 10.40 8.61 9.20
C PRO A 34 10.98 9.31 7.96
N GLY A 35 10.16 10.16 7.35
CA GLY A 35 10.56 11.06 6.29
C GLY A 35 11.33 12.29 6.79
N LEU A 36 11.70 13.14 5.85
CA LEU A 36 12.23 14.48 6.05
C LEU A 36 11.08 15.46 6.37
N PRO A 37 11.35 16.57 7.08
CA PRO A 37 10.34 17.58 7.34
C PRO A 37 9.73 18.14 6.05
N ALA A 38 8.39 18.14 5.96
CA ALA A 38 7.69 18.56 4.75
C ALA A 38 8.01 20.02 4.36
N GLN A 39 8.32 20.89 5.33
CA GLN A 39 8.69 22.29 5.07
C GLN A 39 10.02 22.40 4.30
N GLU A 40 11.00 21.55 4.62
CA GLU A 40 12.30 21.53 3.94
C GLU A 40 12.16 21.01 2.51
N LEU A 41 11.29 20.02 2.29
CA LEU A 41 10.98 19.49 0.98
C LEU A 41 10.17 20.49 0.14
N ALA A 42 9.20 21.19 0.74
CA ALA A 42 8.36 22.17 0.07
C ALA A 42 9.16 23.39 -0.43
N ALA A 43 10.25 23.75 0.27
CA ALA A 43 11.16 24.80 -0.16
C ALA A 43 11.89 24.47 -1.48
N GLN A 44 12.01 23.19 -1.83
CA GLN A 44 12.64 22.69 -3.06
C GLN A 44 11.66 22.58 -4.23
N LEU A 45 10.36 22.73 -3.99
CA LEU A 45 9.33 22.70 -5.04
C LEU A 45 9.32 24.00 -5.85
N GLU A 46 8.98 23.86 -7.14
CA GLU A 46 8.60 24.97 -8.00
C GLU A 46 7.41 25.74 -7.40
N PRO A 47 7.27 27.06 -7.69
CA PRO A 47 6.25 27.91 -7.06
C PRO A 47 4.83 27.34 -7.14
N VAL A 48 4.44 26.82 -8.31
CA VAL A 48 3.10 26.23 -8.53
C VAL A 48 2.89 24.97 -7.68
N SER A 49 3.88 24.08 -7.62
CA SER A 49 3.81 22.88 -6.80
C SER A 49 3.76 23.22 -5.30
N ARG A 50 4.50 24.25 -4.88
CA ARG A 50 4.48 24.74 -3.50
C ARG A 50 3.11 25.31 -3.10
N GLU A 51 2.48 26.07 -3.98
CA GLU A 51 1.11 26.58 -3.78
C GLU A 51 0.10 25.44 -3.66
N LYS A 52 0.17 24.45 -4.56
CA LYS A 52 -0.66 23.25 -4.48
C LYS A 52 -0.49 22.50 -3.16
N TRP A 53 0.75 22.30 -2.72
CA TRP A 53 1.08 21.67 -1.44
C TRP A 53 0.51 22.47 -0.26
N ALA A 54 0.70 23.78 -0.24
CA ALA A 54 0.20 24.65 0.82
C ALA A 54 -1.34 24.62 0.96
N ALA A 55 -2.06 24.36 -0.14
CA ALA A 55 -3.51 24.25 -0.14
C ALA A 55 -4.06 22.90 0.36
N ILE A 56 -3.23 21.86 0.50
CA ILE A 56 -3.68 20.49 0.81
C ILE A 56 -4.56 20.40 2.07
N PRO A 57 -4.21 20.98 3.24
CA PRO A 57 -5.04 20.84 4.44
C PRO A 57 -6.48 21.35 4.26
N THR A 58 -6.63 22.51 3.61
CA THR A 58 -7.94 23.08 3.27
C THR A 58 -8.69 22.21 2.28
N ARG A 59 -8.00 21.68 1.27
CA ARG A 59 -8.60 20.82 0.25
C ARG A 59 -9.07 19.48 0.83
N ILE A 60 -8.30 18.86 1.73
CA ILE A 60 -8.72 17.66 2.48
C ILE A 60 -9.99 17.93 3.28
N THR A 61 -10.03 19.05 4.02
CA THR A 61 -11.21 19.44 4.80
C THR A 61 -12.46 19.59 3.91
N ASN A 62 -12.31 20.22 2.75
CA ASN A 62 -13.40 20.37 1.77
C ASN A 62 -13.82 19.03 1.16
N LEU A 63 -12.86 18.19 0.77
CA LEU A 63 -13.12 16.85 0.24
C LEU A 63 -13.85 15.97 1.26
N ARG A 64 -13.45 16.00 2.54
CA ARG A 64 -14.13 15.27 3.63
C ARG A 64 -15.57 15.73 3.82
N ARG A 65 -15.82 17.03 3.75
CA ARG A 65 -17.19 17.57 3.76
C ARG A 65 -18.01 17.08 2.58
N GLN A 66 -17.46 17.16 1.37
CA GLN A 66 -18.13 16.71 0.16
C GLN A 66 -18.42 15.20 0.21
N LEU A 67 -17.44 14.37 0.59
CA LEU A 67 -17.59 12.93 0.82
C LEU A 67 -18.75 12.60 1.78
N GLY A 68 -18.95 13.42 2.82
CA GLY A 68 -20.05 13.26 3.77
C GLY A 68 -21.44 13.62 3.21
N SER A 69 -21.50 14.52 2.24
CA SER A 69 -22.76 14.98 1.62
C SER A 69 -23.08 14.34 0.26
N THR A 70 -22.08 13.82 -0.44
CA THR A 70 -22.24 13.24 -1.78
C THR A 70 -22.98 11.91 -1.69
N ARG A 71 -24.05 11.78 -2.48
CA ARG A 71 -24.73 10.50 -2.68
C ARG A 71 -23.98 9.69 -3.73
N PHE A 72 -23.37 8.59 -3.31
CA PHE A 72 -22.71 7.63 -4.19
C PHE A 72 -23.70 6.59 -4.73
N PRO A 73 -23.50 6.06 -5.95
CA PRO A 73 -24.33 4.98 -6.48
C PRO A 73 -24.12 3.67 -5.71
N ASP A 74 -22.91 3.42 -5.23
CA ASP A 74 -22.53 2.21 -4.50
C ASP A 74 -21.33 2.49 -3.56
N ALA A 75 -21.06 1.53 -2.67
CA ALA A 75 -19.99 1.64 -1.67
C ALA A 75 -18.58 1.60 -2.30
N ALA A 76 -18.41 0.90 -3.42
CA ALA A 76 -17.13 0.83 -4.12
C ALA A 76 -16.76 2.19 -4.71
N THR A 77 -17.74 2.94 -5.26
CA THR A 77 -17.50 4.25 -5.89
C THR A 77 -17.07 5.25 -4.83
N ARG A 78 -17.67 5.15 -3.64
CA ARG A 78 -17.24 5.91 -2.48
C ARG A 78 -15.80 5.55 -2.08
N ALA A 79 -15.48 4.27 -2.02
CA ALA A 79 -14.14 3.79 -1.68
C ALA A 79 -13.07 4.26 -2.68
N ASP A 80 -13.39 4.31 -3.98
CA ASP A 80 -12.50 4.83 -5.03
C ASP A 80 -12.08 6.30 -4.85
N VAL A 81 -12.91 7.10 -4.17
CA VAL A 81 -12.58 8.49 -3.82
C VAL A 81 -11.90 8.56 -2.45
N GLU A 82 -12.47 7.86 -1.46
CA GLU A 82 -11.98 7.91 -0.08
C GLU A 82 -10.54 7.41 0.05
N VAL A 83 -10.14 6.43 -0.76
CA VAL A 83 -8.78 5.86 -0.70
C VAL A 83 -7.70 6.89 -1.01
N LEU A 84 -7.97 7.80 -1.95
CA LEU A 84 -7.03 8.86 -2.34
C LEU A 84 -6.87 9.88 -1.22
N VAL A 85 -7.98 10.28 -0.59
CA VAL A 85 -7.95 11.22 0.55
C VAL A 85 -7.27 10.57 1.76
N LYS A 86 -7.62 9.32 2.08
CA LYS A 86 -7.01 8.55 3.18
C LYS A 86 -5.49 8.44 3.00
N ALA A 87 -5.03 8.15 1.79
CA ALA A 87 -3.61 8.01 1.50
C ALA A 87 -2.81 9.28 1.82
N VAL A 88 -3.36 10.46 1.52
CA VAL A 88 -2.70 11.73 1.85
C VAL A 88 -2.76 12.03 3.34
N GLU A 89 -3.89 11.77 4.00
CA GLU A 89 -4.00 11.93 5.46
C GLU A 89 -3.02 11.03 6.22
N PHE A 90 -2.88 9.77 5.80
CA PHE A 90 -1.91 8.84 6.40
C PHE A 90 -0.48 9.30 6.16
N ALA A 91 -0.17 9.81 4.96
CA ALA A 91 1.15 10.36 4.69
C ALA A 91 1.47 11.61 5.56
N LEU A 92 0.47 12.46 5.82
CA LEU A 92 0.58 13.61 6.72
C LEU A 92 0.77 13.18 8.18
N GLU A 93 0.00 12.21 8.66
CA GLU A 93 0.11 11.68 10.02
C GLU A 93 1.42 10.90 10.23
N GLY A 94 1.87 10.21 9.19
CA GLY A 94 3.04 9.33 9.23
C GLY A 94 4.37 10.01 8.92
N ASP A 95 4.39 11.30 8.55
CA ASP A 95 5.59 11.97 8.00
C ASP A 95 6.24 11.15 6.88
N GLU A 96 5.44 10.69 5.92
CA GLU A 96 5.84 9.74 4.88
C GLU A 96 6.47 10.46 3.66
N TRP A 97 7.40 11.38 3.91
CA TRP A 97 8.00 12.25 2.89
C TRP A 97 9.50 12.01 2.79
N TRP A 98 10.00 11.36 1.74
CA TRP A 98 11.43 11.05 1.61
C TRP A 98 12.14 11.88 0.54
N GLN A 99 11.39 12.54 -0.35
CA GLN A 99 11.89 13.40 -1.42
C GLN A 99 10.85 14.46 -1.80
N PRO A 100 11.23 15.56 -2.47
CA PRO A 100 10.27 16.61 -2.86
C PRO A 100 9.12 16.09 -3.72
N GLY A 101 9.37 15.05 -4.54
CA GLY A 101 8.36 14.39 -5.35
C GLY A 101 7.15 13.87 -4.56
N ASP A 102 7.34 13.49 -3.29
CA ASP A 102 6.27 12.88 -2.49
C ASP A 102 5.17 13.91 -2.14
N LEU A 103 5.54 15.19 -2.03
CA LEU A 103 4.58 16.30 -1.87
C LEU A 103 3.75 16.51 -3.16
N ASN A 104 4.35 16.28 -4.33
CA ASN A 104 3.62 16.29 -5.59
C ASN A 104 2.69 15.07 -5.71
N HIS A 105 3.07 13.90 -5.17
CA HIS A 105 2.17 12.74 -5.11
C HIS A 105 0.91 13.07 -4.30
N ALA A 106 1.07 13.75 -3.16
CA ALA A 106 -0.05 14.20 -2.34
C ALA A 106 -0.97 15.17 -3.11
N ALA A 107 -0.39 16.16 -3.79
CA ALA A 107 -1.15 17.08 -4.62
C ALA A 107 -1.92 16.35 -5.74
N TRP A 108 -1.29 15.39 -6.41
CA TRP A 108 -1.94 14.54 -7.41
C TRP A 108 -3.12 13.76 -6.82
N ALA A 109 -2.96 13.11 -5.67
CA ALA A 109 -4.04 12.32 -5.07
C ALA A 109 -5.25 13.18 -4.70
N ILE A 110 -5.04 14.41 -4.22
CA ILE A 110 -6.12 15.37 -3.94
C ILE A 110 -6.77 15.90 -5.24
N ASP A 111 -5.97 16.14 -6.29
CA ASP A 111 -6.47 16.51 -7.63
C ASP A 111 -7.37 15.38 -8.19
N GLU A 112 -6.91 14.14 -8.13
CA GLU A 112 -7.66 12.95 -8.58
C GLU A 112 -8.94 12.75 -7.75
N ALA A 113 -8.87 12.88 -6.42
CA ALA A 113 -10.06 12.74 -5.55
C ALA A 113 -11.13 13.79 -5.88
N THR A 114 -10.71 15.02 -6.18
CA THR A 114 -11.58 16.12 -6.60
C THR A 114 -12.24 15.80 -7.94
N ALA A 115 -11.45 15.39 -8.94
CA ALA A 115 -11.95 15.03 -10.26
C ALA A 115 -12.94 13.85 -10.22
N ARG A 116 -12.70 12.87 -9.35
CA ARG A 116 -13.63 11.74 -9.16
C ARG A 116 -14.93 12.19 -8.52
N LEU A 117 -14.93 13.05 -7.51
CA LEU A 117 -16.17 13.60 -6.93
C LEU A 117 -16.99 14.38 -7.95
N GLU A 118 -16.33 15.21 -8.77
CA GLU A 118 -17.00 15.94 -9.85
C GLU A 118 -17.61 14.99 -10.89
N SER A 119 -16.91 13.89 -11.21
CA SER A 119 -17.42 12.87 -12.13
C SER A 119 -18.59 12.08 -11.54
N VAL A 120 -18.54 11.75 -10.23
CA VAL A 120 -19.67 11.14 -9.50
C VAL A 120 -20.90 12.03 -9.58
N ALA A 121 -20.75 13.36 -9.43
CA ALA A 121 -21.86 14.30 -9.56
C ALA A 121 -22.50 14.32 -10.96
N ARG A 122 -21.73 13.95 -12.00
CA ARG A 122 -22.22 13.79 -13.38
C ARG A 122 -22.69 12.37 -13.71
N GLY A 123 -22.57 11.41 -12.78
CA GLY A 123 -22.88 10.01 -13.03
C GLY A 123 -21.87 9.29 -13.92
N GLU A 124 -20.64 9.80 -13.97
CA GLU A 124 -19.55 9.29 -14.80
C GLU A 124 -18.47 8.63 -13.94
N PHE A 125 -17.96 7.47 -14.38
CA PHE A 125 -16.94 6.71 -13.64
C PHE A 125 -15.79 6.26 -14.57
N PRO A 126 -15.09 7.18 -15.23
CA PRO A 126 -14.11 6.84 -16.28
C PRO A 126 -13.00 5.90 -15.82
N TRP A 127 -12.61 5.93 -14.55
CA TRP A 127 -11.57 5.03 -14.01
C TRP A 127 -12.03 3.56 -13.92
N ARG A 128 -13.34 3.28 -13.89
CA ARG A 128 -13.90 1.91 -13.80
C ARG A 128 -13.96 1.21 -15.15
N THR A 129 -14.00 1.96 -16.24
CA THR A 129 -14.04 1.45 -17.61
C THR A 129 -12.73 1.68 -18.36
N ALA A 130 -11.75 2.32 -17.71
CA ALA A 130 -10.46 2.65 -18.27
C ALA A 130 -9.72 1.40 -18.74
N ARG A 131 -9.16 1.49 -19.95
CA ARG A 131 -8.08 0.62 -20.41
C ARG A 131 -6.75 1.14 -19.90
N GLY A 132 -5.75 0.27 -19.89
CA GLY A 132 -4.48 0.53 -19.24
C GLY A 132 -4.64 0.56 -17.73
N ARG A 133 -4.02 1.56 -17.08
CA ARG A 133 -3.87 1.63 -15.62
C ARG A 133 -5.07 2.31 -14.98
N SER A 134 -5.55 1.75 -13.88
CA SER A 134 -6.52 2.41 -13.00
C SER A 134 -6.23 2.05 -11.55
N VAL A 135 -6.48 3.00 -10.65
CA VAL A 135 -6.36 2.81 -9.20
C VAL A 135 -7.73 2.92 -8.55
N HIS A 136 -7.97 2.06 -7.56
CA HIS A 136 -9.27 1.83 -6.96
C HIS A 136 -9.14 1.65 -5.45
N GLY A 137 -10.27 1.70 -4.76
CA GLY A 137 -10.36 1.44 -3.33
C GLY A 137 -11.45 0.43 -3.02
N PHE A 138 -11.24 -0.41 -2.01
CA PHE A 138 -12.30 -1.22 -1.39
C PHE A 138 -12.34 -0.97 0.11
N ARG A 139 -13.50 -1.16 0.74
CA ARG A 139 -13.61 -1.10 2.20
C ARG A 139 -13.39 -2.49 2.78
N SER A 140 -12.34 -2.64 3.57
CA SER A 140 -12.00 -3.92 4.19
C SER A 140 -12.99 -4.25 5.31
N ALA A 141 -13.47 -5.49 5.34
CA ALA A 141 -14.33 -5.98 6.40
C ALA A 141 -13.55 -6.22 7.71
N LEU A 142 -12.22 -6.29 7.65
CA LEU A 142 -11.38 -6.50 8.82
C LEU A 142 -11.46 -5.38 9.86
N ASP A 143 -11.45 -4.13 9.39
CA ASP A 143 -11.37 -2.95 10.25
C ASP A 143 -12.14 -1.73 9.73
N GLY A 144 -12.90 -1.88 8.63
CA GLY A 144 -13.69 -0.81 8.03
C GLY A 144 -12.86 0.25 7.30
N SER A 145 -11.54 0.12 7.27
CA SER A 145 -10.66 1.03 6.54
C SER A 145 -10.77 0.82 5.02
N VAL A 146 -10.54 1.87 4.26
CA VAL A 146 -10.48 1.78 2.79
C VAL A 146 -9.05 1.42 2.39
N GLN A 147 -8.87 0.37 1.58
CA GLN A 147 -7.57 -0.12 1.14
C GLN A 147 -7.40 0.04 -0.38
N PRO A 148 -6.20 0.42 -0.86
CA PRO A 148 -5.95 0.61 -2.28
C PRO A 148 -5.66 -0.70 -3.02
N TYR A 149 -6.07 -0.72 -4.27
CA TYR A 149 -5.61 -1.69 -5.27
C TYR A 149 -5.51 -1.00 -6.63
N ALA A 150 -4.86 -1.66 -7.57
CA ALA A 150 -4.78 -1.20 -8.95
C ALA A 150 -5.17 -2.31 -9.91
N VAL A 151 -5.69 -1.90 -11.07
CA VAL A 151 -6.01 -2.79 -12.18
C VAL A 151 -5.25 -2.31 -13.41
N TRP A 152 -4.76 -3.25 -14.19
CA TRP A 152 -4.30 -3.01 -15.55
C TRP A 152 -5.10 -3.86 -16.52
N ILE A 153 -5.63 -3.23 -17.57
CA ILE A 153 -6.42 -3.88 -18.61
C ILE A 153 -5.74 -3.63 -19.97
N PRO A 154 -5.34 -4.68 -20.72
CA PRO A 154 -4.83 -4.51 -22.07
C PRO A 154 -5.83 -3.81 -22.98
N GLU A 155 -5.35 -2.93 -23.86
CA GLU A 155 -6.17 -2.21 -24.85
C GLU A 155 -6.96 -3.18 -25.75
N GLY A 156 -6.33 -4.29 -26.14
CA GLY A 156 -6.92 -5.30 -27.03
C GLY A 156 -7.78 -6.37 -26.33
N LEU A 157 -7.93 -6.33 -25.00
CA LEU A 157 -8.63 -7.39 -24.28
C LEU A 157 -10.15 -7.32 -24.53
N ASP A 158 -10.72 -8.40 -25.06
CA ASP A 158 -12.17 -8.56 -25.26
C ASP A 158 -12.88 -8.72 -23.91
N LEU A 159 -13.50 -7.62 -23.43
CA LEU A 159 -14.30 -7.61 -22.20
C LEU A 159 -15.79 -7.88 -22.46
N THR A 160 -16.19 -8.29 -23.67
CA THR A 160 -17.56 -8.76 -23.93
C THR A 160 -17.80 -10.17 -23.39
N LYS A 161 -16.73 -10.84 -22.97
CA LYS A 161 -16.72 -12.17 -22.36
C LYS A 161 -15.98 -12.12 -21.02
N PRO A 162 -16.26 -13.06 -20.10
CA PRO A 162 -15.46 -13.22 -18.90
C PRO A 162 -13.95 -13.35 -19.22
N ALA A 163 -13.14 -12.47 -18.65
CA ALA A 163 -11.71 -12.40 -18.88
C ALA A 163 -10.92 -13.16 -17.80
N PRO A 164 -9.74 -13.73 -18.11
CA PRO A 164 -8.81 -14.20 -17.09
C PRO A 164 -8.38 -13.06 -16.16
N LEU A 165 -8.06 -13.42 -14.91
CA LEU A 165 -7.54 -12.50 -13.90
C LEU A 165 -6.20 -12.98 -13.38
N TRP A 166 -5.16 -12.16 -13.52
CA TRP A 166 -3.90 -12.35 -12.82
C TRP A 166 -3.83 -11.44 -11.60
N ILE A 167 -3.65 -12.04 -10.42
CA ILE A 167 -3.35 -11.34 -9.19
C ILE A 167 -1.83 -11.28 -9.04
N TRP A 168 -1.26 -10.08 -9.12
CA TRP A 168 0.17 -9.84 -9.04
C TRP A 168 0.57 -9.20 -7.71
N LEU A 169 1.21 -9.99 -6.85
CA LEU A 169 1.67 -9.55 -5.53
C LEU A 169 3.04 -8.87 -5.60
N HIS A 170 3.12 -7.65 -5.06
CA HIS A 170 4.36 -6.87 -5.06
C HIS A 170 5.42 -7.40 -4.07
N GLY A 171 6.67 -7.04 -4.34
CA GLY A 171 7.82 -7.27 -3.45
C GLY A 171 7.86 -6.32 -2.26
N ARG A 172 8.88 -6.45 -1.42
CA ARG A 172 9.08 -5.55 -0.27
C ARG A 172 9.46 -4.14 -0.75
N GLY A 173 8.80 -3.12 -0.20
CA GLY A 173 9.08 -1.71 -0.43
C GLY A 173 8.98 -0.93 0.88
N GLU A 174 10.13 -0.63 1.52
CA GLU A 174 10.17 0.03 2.83
C GLU A 174 9.76 1.53 2.77
N LYS A 175 9.35 2.05 1.63
CA LYS A 175 8.78 3.40 1.45
C LYS A 175 7.52 3.39 0.58
N GLU A 176 6.98 2.22 0.26
CA GLU A 176 5.80 2.09 -0.60
C GLU A 176 4.56 2.12 0.30
N THR A 177 4.17 3.31 0.75
CA THR A 177 2.93 3.53 1.54
C THR A 177 1.71 3.66 0.63
N ASP A 178 0.50 3.81 1.17
CA ASP A 178 -0.73 3.95 0.37
C ASP A 178 -0.60 5.02 -0.74
N LEU A 179 -0.05 6.19 -0.39
CA LEU A 179 0.13 7.30 -1.32
C LEU A 179 1.11 6.93 -2.45
N HIS A 180 2.23 6.32 -2.09
CA HIS A 180 3.28 5.94 -3.02
C HIS A 180 2.81 4.82 -3.96
N PHE A 181 2.08 3.84 -3.42
CA PHE A 181 1.46 2.77 -4.19
C PHE A 181 0.46 3.33 -5.21
N LEU A 182 -0.48 4.16 -4.78
CA LEU A 182 -1.48 4.76 -5.66
C LEU A 182 -0.81 5.59 -6.76
N HIS A 183 0.12 6.46 -6.40
CA HIS A 183 0.82 7.29 -7.37
C HIS A 183 1.61 6.45 -8.38
N ARG A 184 2.38 5.46 -7.91
CA ARG A 184 3.13 4.55 -8.79
C ARG A 184 2.21 3.81 -9.75
N ARG A 185 1.11 3.25 -9.27
CA ARG A 185 0.20 2.43 -10.10
C ARG A 185 -0.62 3.26 -11.08
N ALA A 186 -0.87 4.54 -10.79
CA ALA A 186 -1.48 5.45 -11.76
C ALA A 186 -0.53 5.84 -12.90
N HIS A 187 0.77 6.01 -12.62
CA HIS A 187 1.71 6.60 -13.57
C HIS A 187 2.67 5.62 -14.24
N LYS A 188 2.93 4.46 -13.63
CA LYS A 188 3.89 3.48 -14.14
C LYS A 188 3.19 2.19 -14.53
N GLU A 189 3.54 1.68 -15.70
CA GLU A 189 3.08 0.36 -16.13
C GLU A 189 3.54 -0.73 -15.16
N PRO A 190 2.70 -1.74 -14.90
CA PRO A 190 3.11 -2.86 -14.10
C PRO A 190 4.22 -3.64 -14.80
N GLU A 191 5.12 -4.21 -14.00
CA GLU A 191 6.22 -5.04 -14.49
C GLU A 191 5.71 -6.34 -15.13
N PHE A 192 4.53 -6.81 -14.71
CA PHE A 192 3.85 -7.99 -15.20
C PHE A 192 2.52 -7.59 -15.86
N ARG A 193 2.37 -7.90 -17.15
CA ARG A 193 1.26 -7.43 -18.00
C ARG A 193 0.97 -8.37 -19.18
N PRO A 194 0.39 -9.56 -18.95
CA PRO A 194 -0.05 -10.44 -20.03
C PRO A 194 -1.13 -9.76 -20.89
N ASP A 195 -1.04 -9.86 -22.22
CA ASP A 195 -1.98 -9.19 -23.13
C ASP A 195 -3.39 -9.80 -23.15
N ASP A 196 -3.56 -11.00 -22.57
CA ASP A 196 -4.79 -11.80 -22.61
C ASP A 196 -5.56 -11.83 -21.29
N ALA A 197 -5.23 -10.96 -20.34
CA ALA A 197 -5.86 -10.97 -19.02
C ALA A 197 -5.91 -9.60 -18.32
N ILE A 198 -6.85 -9.47 -17.38
CA ILE A 198 -6.87 -8.37 -16.42
C ILE A 198 -5.78 -8.63 -15.37
N VAL A 199 -5.01 -7.62 -14.99
CA VAL A 199 -4.02 -7.72 -13.91
C VAL A 199 -4.47 -6.91 -12.70
N LEU A 200 -4.77 -7.61 -11.61
CA LEU A 200 -5.04 -7.04 -10.30
C LEU A 200 -3.76 -6.94 -9.47
N MET A 201 -3.53 -5.78 -8.87
CA MET A 201 -2.42 -5.52 -7.98
C MET A 201 -2.95 -5.01 -6.64
N PRO A 202 -3.09 -5.85 -5.62
CA PRO A 202 -3.45 -5.39 -4.28
C PRO A 202 -2.28 -4.66 -3.62
N PHE A 203 -2.58 -3.71 -2.73
CA PHE A 203 -1.56 -3.10 -1.84
C PHE A 203 -1.21 -3.97 -0.63
N GLY A 204 -2.18 -4.74 -0.10
CA GLY A 204 -1.92 -5.70 0.96
C GLY A 204 -1.41 -5.11 2.28
N ARG A 205 -1.75 -3.85 2.60
CA ARG A 205 -1.31 -3.12 3.80
C ARG A 205 0.21 -3.17 4.01
N TYR A 206 0.94 -2.58 3.08
CA TYR A 206 2.39 -2.38 3.17
C TYR A 206 3.17 -3.71 3.17
N CYS A 207 4.31 -3.79 3.87
CA CYS A 207 5.24 -4.91 3.84
C CYS A 207 5.02 -5.95 4.96
N ASN A 208 3.80 -6.48 5.07
CA ASN A 208 3.45 -7.51 6.08
C ASN A 208 3.73 -8.96 5.62
N GLY A 209 4.34 -9.14 4.44
CA GLY A 209 4.64 -10.46 3.90
C GLY A 209 3.42 -11.24 3.39
N TRP A 210 2.33 -10.55 3.06
CA TRP A 210 1.07 -11.15 2.63
C TRP A 210 0.49 -12.11 3.69
N LYS A 211 0.64 -11.74 4.96
CA LYS A 211 0.15 -12.50 6.12
C LYS A 211 -0.99 -11.75 6.80
N GLY A 212 -1.90 -12.50 7.41
CA GLY A 212 -3.03 -11.95 8.15
C GLY A 212 -3.80 -10.92 7.32
N PRO A 213 -3.79 -9.63 7.70
CA PRO A 213 -4.53 -8.60 6.97
C PRO A 213 -4.09 -8.43 5.52
N GLY A 214 -2.80 -8.57 5.20
CA GLY A 214 -2.34 -8.47 3.81
C GLY A 214 -2.84 -9.60 2.92
N MET A 215 -3.10 -10.78 3.49
CA MET A 215 -3.73 -11.88 2.74
C MET A 215 -5.23 -11.64 2.54
N ALA A 216 -5.93 -11.14 3.56
CA ALA A 216 -7.34 -10.82 3.44
C ALA A 216 -7.57 -9.78 2.34
N ASP A 217 -6.75 -8.73 2.29
CA ASP A 217 -6.79 -7.71 1.25
C ASP A 217 -6.61 -8.28 -0.16
N VAL A 218 -5.88 -9.39 -0.35
CA VAL A 218 -5.77 -10.04 -1.67
C VAL A 218 -7.13 -10.56 -2.13
N PHE A 219 -7.87 -11.20 -1.23
CA PHE A 219 -9.20 -11.74 -1.53
C PHE A 219 -10.23 -10.62 -1.65
N GLU A 220 -10.22 -9.64 -0.75
CA GLU A 220 -11.14 -8.49 -0.81
C GLU A 220 -10.91 -7.65 -2.07
N ALA A 221 -9.66 -7.44 -2.50
CA ALA A 221 -9.35 -6.76 -3.76
C ALA A 221 -9.77 -7.59 -4.98
N ARG A 222 -9.63 -8.92 -4.93
CA ARG A 222 -10.13 -9.82 -5.99
C ARG A 222 -11.63 -9.67 -6.13
N ASP A 223 -12.36 -9.74 -5.03
CA ASP A 223 -13.83 -9.65 -5.05
C ASP A 223 -14.27 -8.28 -5.56
N ALA A 224 -13.64 -7.19 -5.11
CA ALA A 224 -13.89 -5.84 -5.62
C ALA A 224 -13.59 -5.71 -7.12
N ALA A 225 -12.55 -6.38 -7.64
CA ALA A 225 -12.24 -6.39 -9.08
C ALA A 225 -13.26 -7.21 -9.89
N CYS A 226 -13.71 -8.36 -9.36
CA CYS A 226 -14.75 -9.19 -9.97
C CYS A 226 -16.12 -8.51 -10.00
N ASP A 227 -16.42 -7.64 -9.03
CA ASP A 227 -17.63 -6.83 -9.04
C ASP A 227 -17.62 -5.75 -10.13
N LEU A 228 -16.44 -5.27 -10.51
CA LEU A 228 -16.27 -4.24 -11.55
C LEU A 228 -16.12 -4.82 -12.96
N HIS A 229 -15.55 -6.02 -13.08
CA HIS A 229 -15.19 -6.63 -14.35
C HIS A 229 -15.72 -8.07 -14.43
N ALA A 230 -16.26 -8.44 -15.59
CA ALA A 230 -16.61 -9.82 -15.86
C ALA A 230 -15.33 -10.68 -15.90
N VAL A 231 -15.02 -11.34 -14.79
CA VAL A 231 -13.88 -12.24 -14.63
C VAL A 231 -14.37 -13.69 -14.75
N ASP A 232 -13.57 -14.51 -15.42
CA ASP A 232 -13.79 -15.95 -15.47
C ASP A 232 -13.27 -16.60 -14.16
N PRO A 233 -14.15 -17.21 -13.33
CA PRO A 233 -13.75 -17.77 -12.05
C PRO A 233 -12.80 -18.97 -12.19
N ASP A 234 -12.79 -19.65 -13.33
CA ASP A 234 -11.92 -20.81 -13.59
C ASP A 234 -10.53 -20.37 -14.13
N ARG A 235 -10.33 -19.07 -14.38
CA ARG A 235 -9.09 -18.50 -14.92
C ARG A 235 -8.54 -17.38 -14.04
N ILE A 236 -8.44 -17.65 -12.74
CA ILE A 236 -7.78 -16.78 -11.76
C ILE A 236 -6.40 -17.34 -11.42
N VAL A 237 -5.35 -16.57 -11.68
CA VAL A 237 -3.96 -16.95 -11.41
C VAL A 237 -3.36 -16.03 -10.35
N LEU A 238 -2.71 -16.62 -9.34
CA LEU A 238 -1.97 -15.89 -8.32
C LEU A 238 -0.46 -15.98 -8.59
N ALA A 239 0.20 -14.83 -8.68
CA ALA A 239 1.64 -14.73 -8.91
C ALA A 239 2.24 -13.55 -8.14
N GLY A 240 3.58 -13.48 -8.04
CA GLY A 240 4.25 -12.35 -7.42
C GLY A 240 5.77 -12.42 -7.44
N PHE A 241 6.40 -11.33 -7.03
CA PHE A 241 7.86 -11.18 -7.01
C PHE A 241 8.43 -11.07 -5.59
N SER A 242 9.51 -11.81 -5.29
CA SER A 242 10.21 -11.75 -4.00
C SER A 242 9.28 -12.01 -2.81
N MET A 243 9.01 -11.00 -1.95
CA MET A 243 7.97 -11.06 -0.91
C MET A 243 6.61 -11.51 -1.47
N GLY A 244 6.23 -11.01 -2.64
CA GLY A 244 5.01 -11.41 -3.35
C GLY A 244 5.06 -12.82 -3.90
N GLY A 245 6.23 -13.33 -4.29
CA GLY A 245 6.40 -14.72 -4.72
C GLY A 245 6.21 -15.68 -3.54
N ALA A 246 6.82 -15.35 -2.40
CA ALA A 246 6.59 -16.08 -1.15
C ALA A 246 5.10 -16.02 -0.71
N GLY A 247 4.46 -14.85 -0.85
CA GLY A 247 3.04 -14.68 -0.60
C GLY A 247 2.16 -15.54 -1.52
N ALA A 248 2.46 -15.56 -2.82
CA ALA A 248 1.73 -16.35 -3.80
C ALA A 248 1.82 -17.85 -3.49
N TRP A 249 3.01 -18.34 -3.15
CA TRP A 249 3.20 -19.72 -2.70
C TRP A 249 2.41 -20.01 -1.42
N GLN A 250 2.51 -19.14 -0.42
CA GLN A 250 1.84 -19.33 0.88
C GLN A 250 0.31 -19.32 0.77
N ILE A 251 -0.25 -18.47 -0.09
CA ILE A 251 -1.70 -18.34 -0.28
C ILE A 251 -2.22 -19.46 -1.19
N GLY A 252 -1.54 -19.72 -2.31
CA GLY A 252 -1.99 -20.69 -3.32
C GLY A 252 -1.78 -22.15 -2.93
N ALA A 253 -0.89 -22.46 -1.99
CA ALA A 253 -0.67 -23.82 -1.50
C ALA A 253 -1.60 -24.23 -0.34
N ARG A 254 -2.60 -23.41 0.00
CA ARG A 254 -3.62 -23.70 1.01
C ARG A 254 -4.84 -24.33 0.39
#